data_AF-A0A920SAU9-F1
#
_entry.id   AF-A0A920SAU9-F1
#
_cell.length_a   1.000
_cell.length_b   1.000
_cell.length_c   1.000
_cell.angle_alpha   90.00
_cell.angle_beta   90.00
_cell.angle_gamma   90.00
#
_symmetry.space_group_name_H-M   'P 1'
#
loop_
_entity.id
_entity.type
_entity.pdbx_description
1 polymer ?
#
loop_
_entity_poly.entity_id
_entity_poly.type
_entity_poly.pdbx_seq_one_letter_code
_entity_poly.pdbx_strand_id
1 'polypeptide(L)' 'MKKQVCVIGLGRFGATLSQELFQSGHDVLAIDVDEAKIQDQVDRATYAVRADATNESFP' A
#
# COMPACT_ATOMS: atom_id res chain seq x y z
N MET A 1 -9.22 -17.61 -2.42
CA MET A 1 -9.09 -17.01 -3.78
C MET A 1 -8.18 -15.80 -3.67
N LYS A 2 -7.15 -15.71 -4.50
CA LYS A 2 -6.24 -14.56 -4.53
C LYS A 2 -6.97 -13.33 -5.11
N LYS A 3 -6.73 -12.14 -4.56
CA LYS A 3 -7.31 -10.87 -5.02
C LYS A 3 -6.20 -9.83 -5.14
N GLN A 4 -6.44 -8.81 -5.95
CA GLN A 4 -5.63 -7.59 -6.03
C GLN A 4 -6.33 -6.49 -5.22
N VAL A 5 -5.60 -5.86 -4.31
CA VAL A 5 -6.13 -4.83 -3.42
C VAL A 5 -5.21 -3.62 -3.42
N CYS A 6 -5.79 -2.43 -3.59
CA CYS A 6 -5.09 -1.16 -3.42
C CYS A 6 -5.44 -0.59 -2.03
N VAL A 7 -4.42 -0.29 -1.24
CA VAL A 7 -4.55 0.38 0.06
C VAL A 7 -3.98 1.78 -0.06
N ILE A 8 -4.85 2.77 0.02
CA ILE A 8 -4.51 4.19 -0.08
C ILE A 8 -4.52 4.79 1.34
N GLY A 9 -3.38 5.33 1.75
CA GLY A 9 -3.12 5.82 3.10
C GLY A 9 -2.57 4.73 4.01
N LEU A 10 -1.35 4.93 4.51
CA LEU A 10 -0.57 3.97 5.30
C LEU A 10 -0.37 4.43 6.75
N GLY A 11 -1.39 5.10 7.30
CA GLY A 11 -1.46 5.32 8.75
C GLY A 11 -1.67 4.01 9.53
N ARG A 12 -1.94 4.11 10.82
CA ARG A 12 -2.07 2.95 11.74
C ARG A 12 -2.94 1.81 11.19
N PHE A 13 -4.08 2.14 10.60
CA PHE A 13 -5.01 1.15 10.07
C PHE A 13 -4.55 0.60 8.71
N GLY A 14 -4.28 1.48 7.75
CA GLY A 14 -3.94 1.08 6.38
C GLY A 14 -2.67 0.23 6.32
N ALA A 15 -1.64 0.57 7.10
CA ALA A 15 -0.41 -0.24 7.16
C ALA A 15 -0.67 -1.65 7.71
N THR A 16 -1.48 -1.78 8.77
CA THR A 16 -1.86 -3.08 9.34
C THR A 16 -2.67 -3.89 8.32
N LEU A 17 -3.68 -3.27 7.70
CA LEU A 17 -4.52 -3.93 6.70
C LEU A 17 -3.71 -4.38 5.48
N SER A 18 -2.81 -3.54 4.98
CA SER A 18 -1.91 -3.86 3.86
C SER A 18 -1.10 -5.11 4.15
N GLN A 19 -0.47 -5.16 5.33
CA GLN A 19 0.34 -6.31 5.75
C GLN A 19 -0.51 -7.58 5.89
N GLU A 20 -1.66 -7.52 6.56
CA GLU A 20 -2.51 -8.70 6.78
C GLU A 20 -3.02 -9.29 5.46
N LEU A 21 -3.40 -8.43 4.50
CA LEU A 21 -3.82 -8.87 3.17
C LEU A 21 -2.66 -9.51 2.40
N PHE A 22 -1.47 -8.92 2.46
CA PHE A 22 -0.27 -9.46 1.84
C PHE A 22 0.11 -10.82 2.42
N GLN A 23 0.13 -10.95 3.76
CA GLN A 23 0.41 -12.20 4.46
C GLN A 23 -0.65 -13.28 4.21
N SER A 24 -1.90 -12.87 3.96
CA SER A 24 -2.99 -13.76 3.54
C SER A 24 -2.86 -14.23 2.07
N GLY A 25 -1.82 -13.80 1.36
CA GLY A 25 -1.50 -14.22 0.00
C GLY A 25 -2.17 -13.39 -1.10
N HIS A 26 -2.69 -12.20 -0.78
CA HIS A 26 -3.21 -11.25 -1.77
C HIS A 26 -2.09 -10.39 -2.37
N ASP A 27 -2.31 -9.90 -3.59
CA ASP A 27 -1.42 -8.91 -4.19
C ASP A 27 -1.86 -7.51 -3.73
N VAL A 28 -0.96 -6.80 -3.06
CA VAL A 28 -1.27 -5.52 -2.41
C VAL A 28 -0.43 -4.41 -3.02
N LEU A 29 -1.10 -3.37 -3.51
CA LEU A 29 -0.51 -2.08 -3.88
C LEU A 29 -0.74 -1.09 -2.73
N ALA A 30 0.33 -0.70 -2.05
CA ALA A 30 0.33 0.25 -0.96
C ALA A 30 0.69 1.66 -1.47
N ILE A 31 -0.16 2.64 -1.19
CA ILE A 31 0.00 4.04 -1.64
C ILE A 31 -0.07 4.99 -0.44
N ASP A 32 0.89 5.90 -0.31
CA ASP A 32 0.83 7.06 0.59
C ASP A 32 1.70 8.19 0.00
N VAL A 33 1.43 9.43 0.42
CA VAL A 33 2.21 10.62 0.04
C VAL A 33 3.53 10.69 0.81
N ASP A 34 3.57 10.09 1.99
CA ASP A 34 4.69 10.08 2.93
C ASP A 34 5.67 8.96 2.59
N GLU A 35 6.87 9.37 2.17
CA GLU A 35 7.94 8.48 1.75
C GLU A 35 8.44 7.57 2.88
N ALA A 36 8.44 8.05 4.12
CA ALA A 36 8.90 7.25 5.26
C ALA A 36 7.99 6.03 5.47
N LYS A 37 6.67 6.21 5.34
CA LYS A 37 5.71 5.11 5.45
C LYS A 37 5.83 4.13 4.30
N ILE A 38 6.13 4.61 3.10
CA ILE A 38 6.36 3.73 1.94
C ILE A 38 7.60 2.87 2.15
N GLN A 39 8.69 3.45 2.65
CA GLN A 39 9.92 2.73 2.95
C GLN A 39 9.68 1.61 3.98
N ASP A 40 8.79 1.83 4.95
CA ASP A 40 8.39 0.82 5.94
C ASP A 40 7.51 -0.30 5.36
N GLN A 41 6.93 -0.14 4.17
CA GLN A 41 6.06 -1.12 3.51
C GLN A 41 6.73 -1.93 2.40
N VAL A 42 7.99 -1.65 2.04
CA VAL A 42 8.69 -2.31 0.91
C VAL A 42 8.67 -3.84 1.03
N ASP A 43 8.78 -4.38 2.24
CA ASP A 43 8.75 -5.84 2.50
C ASP A 43 7.40 -6.35 3.04
N ARG A 44 6.36 -5.50 3.03
CA ARG A 44 5.05 -5.78 3.65
C ARG A 44 3.88 -5.65 2.67
N ALA A 45 4.17 -5.38 1.41
CA ALA A 45 3.22 -5.32 0.31
C ALA A 45 3.87 -5.85 -0.98
N THR A 46 3.08 -6.10 -2.02
CA THR A 46 3.60 -6.52 -3.32
C THR A 46 4.25 -5.34 -4.05
N TYR A 47 3.64 -4.17 -3.93
CA TYR A 47 4.14 -2.91 -4.48
C TYR A 47 3.90 -1.81 -3.45
N ALA A 48 4.88 -0.96 -3.24
CA ALA A 48 4.75 0.26 -2.43
C ALA A 48 5.12 1.46 -3.31
N VAL A 49 4.19 2.38 -3.50
CA VAL A 49 4.33 3.53 -4.41
C VAL A 49 4.03 4.81 -3.66
N ARG A 50 4.95 5.77 -3.75
CA ARG A 50 4.71 7.11 -3.22
C ARG A 50 3.82 7.90 -4.18
N ALA A 51 2.62 8.24 -3.74
CA ALA A 51 1.61 8.89 -4.56
C ALA A 51 0.53 9.60 -3.73
N ASP A 52 0.18 10.83 -4.12
CA ASP A 52 -1.10 11.48 -3.80
C ASP A 52 -2.29 10.91 -4.60
N ALA A 53 -3.05 10.01 -3.99
CA ALA A 53 -4.20 9.36 -4.62
C ALA A 53 -5.39 10.29 -4.96
N THR A 54 -5.34 11.59 -4.60
CA THR A 54 -6.35 12.57 -5.03
C THR A 54 -6.02 13.24 -6.37
N ASN A 55 -4.79 13.05 -6.86
CA ASN A 55 -4.35 13.58 -8.13
C ASN A 55 -4.51 12.53 -9.25
N GLU A 56 -5.38 12.80 -10.21
CA GLU A 56 -5.59 11.93 -11.38
C GLU A 56 -4.40 11.93 -12.34
N SER A 57 -3.61 13.01 -12.33
CA SER A 57 -2.41 13.16 -13.16
C SER A 57 -1.18 12.69 -12.39
N PHE A 58 -0.94 11.38 -12.43
CA PHE A 58 0.35 10.81 -12.07
C PHE A 58 1.29 10.76 -13.29
N PRO A 59 2.59 11.08 -13.14
CA PRO A 59 3.61 10.47 -13.98
C PRO A 59 3.77 8.98 -13.66
#